data_AF-A0A6J6FTE4-F1
#
_entry.id   AF-A0A6J6FTE4-F1
#
_cell.length_a   1.000
_cell.length_b   1.000
_cell.length_c   1.000
_cell.angle_alpha   90.00
_cell.angle_beta   90.00
_cell.angle_gamma   90.00
#
_symmetry.space_group_name_H-M   'P 1'
#
loop_
_entity.id
_entity.type
_entity.pdbx_description
1 polymer ?
#
loop_
_entity_poly.entity_id
_entity_poly.type
_entity_poly.pdbx_seq_one_letter_code
_entity_poly.pdbx_strand_id
1 'polypeptide(L)'
;MAIDTKDFLNLVADEVKGRASLHQRRFLEQSPERWLAAIEELLGELDQQLQHLDVRLTTVRQAADAGTLALHLAVQDELDLQRRVGKATTFRLNVERRLAEVRDLFADLSELSPAEQRVRMLERAIRTHRELLAVVDDDQAEAVDEALWAVLDGEWRFPEAA
;
A
#
# COMPACT_ATOMS: atom_id res chain seq x y z
N MET A 1 -9.06 0.80 -23.86
CA MET A 1 -7.79 1.51 -24.09
C MET A 1 -6.70 0.63 -23.50
N ALA A 2 -5.75 0.16 -24.30
CA ALA A 2 -4.68 -0.72 -23.79
C ALA A 2 -3.61 0.17 -23.12
N ILE A 3 -3.59 0.17 -21.79
CA ILE A 3 -2.50 0.75 -21.01
C ILE A 3 -1.30 -0.20 -21.06
N ASP A 4 -0.11 0.34 -21.32
CA ASP A 4 1.12 -0.46 -21.33
C ASP A 4 1.46 -0.97 -19.92
N THR A 5 2.41 -1.91 -19.83
CA THR A 5 2.77 -2.54 -18.56
C THR A 5 3.32 -1.53 -17.55
N LYS A 6 4.13 -0.57 -18.00
CA LYS A 6 4.79 0.40 -17.13
C LYS A 6 3.82 1.43 -16.59
N ASP A 7 2.91 1.92 -17.43
CA ASP A 7 1.84 2.83 -17.03
C ASP A 7 0.87 2.14 -16.07
N PHE A 8 0.63 0.84 -16.26
CA PHE A 8 -0.16 0.04 -15.31
C PHE A 8 0.53 -0.11 -13.95
N LEU A 9 1.84 -0.38 -13.92
CA LEU A 9 2.62 -0.42 -12.68
C LEU A 9 2.63 0.92 -11.96
N ASN A 10 2.79 2.04 -12.70
CA ASN A 10 2.72 3.38 -12.13
C ASN A 10 1.34 3.66 -11.51
N LEU A 11 0.27 3.24 -12.19
CA LEU A 11 -1.09 3.34 -11.67
C LEU A 11 -1.27 2.57 -10.35
N VAL A 12 -0.78 1.33 -10.30
CA VAL A 12 -0.82 0.51 -9.08
C VAL A 12 0.01 1.15 -7.96
N ALA A 13 1.18 1.69 -8.27
CA ALA A 13 2.01 2.39 -7.28
C ALA A 13 1.33 3.66 -6.73
N ASP A 14 0.61 4.41 -7.57
CA ASP A 14 -0.17 5.56 -7.12
C ASP A 14 -1.39 5.15 -6.30
N GLU A 15 -2.00 4.01 -6.62
CA GLU A 15 -3.09 3.41 -5.84
C GLU A 15 -2.63 3.04 -4.43
N VAL A 16 -1.52 2.33 -4.29
CA VAL A 16 -0.95 1.97 -2.98
C VAL A 16 -0.59 3.22 -2.16
N LYS A 17 -0.22 4.32 -2.82
CA LYS A 17 0.06 5.61 -2.17
C LYS A 17 -1.20 6.41 -1.80
N GLY A 18 -2.39 5.89 -2.11
CA GLY A 18 -3.65 6.58 -1.90
C GLY A 18 -3.90 7.75 -2.86
N ARG A 19 -3.21 7.79 -4.01
CA ARG A 19 -3.29 8.88 -5.00
C ARG A 19 -4.17 8.53 -6.21
N ALA A 20 -4.55 7.26 -6.36
CA ALA A 20 -5.43 6.86 -7.44
C ALA A 20 -6.87 7.35 -7.21
N SER A 21 -7.42 8.00 -8.23
CA SER A 21 -8.83 8.36 -8.30
C SER A 21 -9.74 7.13 -8.22
N LEU A 22 -11.02 7.33 -7.89
CA LEU A 22 -12.02 6.27 -7.87
C LEU A 22 -12.16 5.58 -9.24
N HIS A 23 -12.09 6.34 -10.33
CA HIS A 23 -12.16 5.77 -11.68
C HIS A 23 -10.99 4.83 -11.97
N GLN A 24 -9.78 5.22 -11.55
CA GLN A 24 -8.58 4.39 -11.67
C GLN A 24 -8.66 3.12 -10.82
N ARG A 25 -9.14 3.22 -9.57
CA ARG A 25 -9.39 2.04 -8.72
C ARG A 25 -10.39 1.08 -9.35
N ARG A 26 -11.53 1.59 -9.84
CA ARG A 26 -12.52 0.78 -10.58
C ARG A 26 -11.96 0.16 -11.85
N PHE A 27 -11.00 0.81 -12.50
CA PHE A 27 -10.31 0.23 -13.65
C PHE A 27 -9.44 -0.96 -13.23
N LEU A 28 -8.70 -0.86 -12.11
CA LEU A 28 -7.91 -1.98 -11.58
C LEU A 28 -8.79 -3.16 -11.16
N GLU A 29 -9.95 -2.91 -10.56
CA GLU A 29 -10.91 -3.95 -10.15
C GLU A 29 -11.45 -4.80 -11.31
N GLN A 30 -11.42 -4.29 -12.54
CA GLN A 30 -11.86 -5.03 -13.73
C GLN A 30 -10.85 -6.11 -14.15
N SER A 31 -9.65 -6.12 -13.59
CA SER A 31 -8.57 -7.05 -13.95
C SER A 31 -7.78 -7.47 -12.71
N PRO A 32 -8.40 -8.22 -11.78
CA PRO A 32 -7.82 -8.52 -10.47
C PRO A 32 -6.50 -9.31 -10.56
N GLU A 33 -6.41 -10.28 -11.47
CA GLU A 33 -5.19 -11.05 -11.70
C GLU A 33 -4.02 -10.16 -12.13
N ARG A 34 -4.28 -9.23 -13.06
CA ARG A 34 -3.28 -8.27 -13.54
C ARG A 34 -2.88 -7.28 -12.43
N TRP A 35 -3.83 -6.88 -11.60
CA TRP A 35 -3.57 -6.01 -10.45
C TRP A 35 -2.70 -6.70 -9.41
N LEU A 36 -3.03 -7.93 -9.03
CA LEU A 36 -2.23 -8.75 -8.11
C LEU A 36 -0.80 -8.95 -8.63
N ALA A 37 -0.66 -9.35 -9.90
CA ALA A 37 0.65 -9.52 -10.52
C ALA A 37 1.48 -8.22 -10.52
N ALA A 38 0.86 -7.07 -10.77
CA ALA A 38 1.54 -5.78 -10.73
C ALA A 38 1.96 -5.36 -9.32
N ILE A 39 1.18 -5.69 -8.28
CA ILE A 39 1.57 -5.47 -6.88
C ILE A 39 2.76 -6.36 -6.51
N GLU A 40 2.77 -7.62 -6.94
CA GLU A 40 3.88 -8.55 -6.72
C GLU A 40 5.15 -8.10 -7.45
N GLU A 41 5.01 -7.60 -8.68
CA GLU A 41 6.12 -7.01 -9.45
C GLU A 41 6.70 -5.79 -8.71
N LEU A 42 5.84 -4.89 -8.21
CA LEU A 42 6.26 -3.73 -7.43
C LEU A 42 7.01 -4.14 -6.14
N LEU A 43 6.60 -5.21 -5.46
CA LEU A 43 7.34 -5.75 -4.31
C LEU A 43 8.72 -6.25 -4.72
N GLY A 44 8.80 -7.00 -5.83
CA GLY A 44 10.08 -7.48 -6.37
C GLY A 44 11.04 -6.34 -6.71
N GLU A 45 10.55 -5.26 -7.34
CA GLU A 45 11.33 -4.07 -7.63
C GLU A 45 11.83 -3.38 -6.34
N LEU A 46 10.99 -3.30 -5.31
CA LEU A 46 11.35 -2.69 -4.03
C LEU A 46 12.38 -3.53 -3.27
N ASP A 47 12.28 -4.85 -3.29
CA ASP A 47 13.26 -5.74 -2.67
C ASP A 47 14.62 -5.60 -3.35
N GLN A 48 14.67 -5.55 -4.68
CA GLN A 48 15.90 -5.28 -5.43
C GLN A 48 16.48 -3.89 -5.11
N GLN A 49 15.62 -2.87 -5.03
CA GLN A 49 16.03 -1.52 -4.68
C GLN A 49 16.63 -1.45 -3.26
N LEU A 50 15.99 -2.10 -2.28
CA LEU A 50 16.47 -2.17 -0.90
C LEU A 50 17.82 -2.87 -0.82
N GLN A 51 17.97 -4.03 -1.46
CA GLN A 51 19.26 -4.73 -1.53
C GLN A 51 20.37 -3.85 -2.11
N HIS A 52 20.08 -3.13 -3.20
CA HIS A 52 21.06 -2.23 -3.80
C HIS A 52 21.42 -1.05 -2.88
N LEU A 53 20.45 -0.48 -2.16
CA LEU A 53 20.70 0.57 -1.18
C LEU A 53 21.55 0.06 0.00
N ASP A 54 21.30 -1.15 0.48
CA ASP A 54 22.06 -1.78 1.58
C ASP A 54 23.52 -2.06 1.18
N VAL A 55 23.73 -2.56 -0.04
CA VAL A 55 25.09 -2.74 -0.59
C VAL A 55 25.81 -1.39 -0.65
N ARG A 56 25.15 -0.34 -1.17
CA ARG A 56 25.75 1.00 -1.24
C ARG A 56 26.07 1.57 0.13
N LEU A 57 25.18 1.41 1.10
CA LEU A 57 25.39 1.86 2.48
C LEU A 57 26.60 1.17 3.10
N THR A 58 26.72 -0.14 2.88
CA THR A 58 27.86 -0.93 3.34
C THR A 58 29.16 -0.46 2.70
N THR A 59 29.16 -0.20 1.39
CA THR A 59 30.34 0.31 0.67
C THR A 59 30.79 1.67 1.18
N VAL A 60 29.85 2.60 1.44
CA VAL A 60 30.16 3.94 1.98
C VAL A 60 30.82 3.82 3.35
N ARG A 61 30.28 2.98 4.24
CA ARG A 61 30.84 2.72 5.57
C ARG A 61 32.26 2.13 5.49
N GLN A 62 32.45 1.12 4.65
CA GLN A 62 33.77 0.51 4.45
C GLN A 62 34.80 1.50 3.90
N ALA A 63 34.41 2.37 2.97
CA ALA A 63 35.30 3.40 2.43
C ALA A 63 35.67 4.47 3.48
N ALA A 64 34.73 4.82 4.36
CA ALA A 64 34.99 5.72 5.49
C ALA A 64 35.97 5.10 6.49
N ASP A 65 35.75 3.84 6.87
CA ASP A 65 36.60 3.10 7.82
C ASP A 65 38.01 2.88 7.27
N ALA A 66 38.14 2.65 5.96
CA ALA A 66 39.42 2.53 5.26
C ALA A 66 40.12 3.89 5.03
N GLY A 67 39.46 5.01 5.34
CA GLY A 67 39.98 6.36 5.11
C GLY A 67 40.09 6.75 3.63
N THR A 68 39.45 5.99 2.73
CA THR A 68 39.46 6.26 1.27
C THR A 68 38.41 7.29 0.86
N LEU A 69 37.39 7.49 1.70
CA LEU A 69 36.39 8.54 1.56
C LEU A 69 36.53 9.56 2.70
N ALA A 70 36.51 10.85 2.36
CA ALA A 70 36.55 11.90 3.37
C ALA A 70 35.35 11.78 4.32
N LEU A 71 35.60 11.81 5.63
CA LEU A 71 34.59 11.54 6.66
C LEU A 71 33.30 12.36 6.49
N HIS A 72 33.41 13.66 6.17
CA HIS A 72 32.25 14.51 5.98
C HIS A 72 31.37 14.09 4.78
N LEU A 73 31.98 13.60 3.71
CA LEU A 73 31.26 13.06 2.54
C LEU A 73 30.61 11.73 2.89
N ALA A 74 31.33 10.85 3.59
CA ALA A 74 30.80 9.57 4.04
C ALA A 74 29.55 9.72 4.92
N VAL A 75 29.59 10.66 5.89
CA VAL A 75 28.45 10.95 6.76
C VAL A 75 27.26 11.47 5.97
N GLN A 76 27.49 12.38 5.00
CA GLN A 76 26.42 12.90 4.16
C GLN A 76 25.78 11.80 3.30
N ASP A 77 26.59 10.99 2.63
CA ASP A 77 26.13 9.88 1.78
C ASP A 77 25.39 8.81 2.59
N GLU A 78 25.89 8.48 3.78
CA GLU A 78 25.23 7.55 4.70
C GLU A 78 23.84 8.05 5.11
N LEU A 79 23.72 9.31 5.54
CA LEU A 79 22.43 9.88 5.94
C LEU A 79 21.42 9.87 4.79
N ASP A 80 21.86 10.20 3.58
CA ASP A 80 20.99 10.19 2.41
C ASP A 80 20.57 8.78 1.99
N LEU A 81 21.47 7.80 2.08
CA LEU A 81 21.14 6.39 1.85
C LEU A 81 20.17 5.86 2.90
N GLN A 82 20.39 6.13 4.19
CA GLN A 82 19.48 5.75 5.26
C GLN A 82 18.07 6.31 5.08
N ARG A 83 17.94 7.59 4.68
CA ARG A 83 16.64 8.18 4.34
C ARG A 83 15.94 7.47 3.19
N ARG A 84 16.70 7.06 2.16
CA ARG A 84 16.14 6.31 1.01
C ARG A 84 15.70 4.91 1.43
N VAL A 85 16.48 4.21 2.25
CA VAL A 85 16.10 2.91 2.84
C VAL A 85 14.81 3.07 3.62
N GLY A 86 14.72 4.01 4.57
CA GLY A 86 13.50 4.21 5.37
C GLY A 86 12.25 4.51 4.53
N LYS A 87 12.38 5.29 3.45
CA LYS A 87 11.28 5.54 2.50
C LYS A 87 10.88 4.27 1.74
N ALA A 88 11.84 3.52 1.22
CA ALA A 88 11.57 2.29 0.49
C ALA A 88 10.95 1.20 1.39
N THR A 89 11.45 1.05 2.63
CA THR A 89 10.88 0.13 3.62
C THR A 89 9.45 0.48 3.97
N THR A 90 9.17 1.76 4.25
CA THR A 90 7.79 2.22 4.53
C THR A 90 6.87 1.94 3.34
N PHE A 91 7.32 2.22 2.13
CA PHE A 91 6.51 1.96 0.95
C PHE A 91 6.28 0.47 0.72
N ARG A 92 7.29 -0.38 0.90
CA ARG A 92 7.17 -1.85 0.84
C ARG A 92 6.11 -2.38 1.81
N LEU A 93 6.08 -1.91 3.06
CA LEU A 93 5.05 -2.29 4.03
C LEU A 93 3.64 -1.93 3.56
N ASN A 94 3.48 -0.75 2.94
CA ASN A 94 2.19 -0.34 2.37
C ASN A 94 1.79 -1.24 1.19
N VAL A 95 2.73 -1.62 0.33
CA VAL A 95 2.49 -2.55 -0.79
C VAL A 95 2.14 -3.95 -0.28
N GLU A 96 2.82 -4.46 0.74
CA GLU A 96 2.52 -5.77 1.37
C GLU A 96 1.11 -5.79 1.96
N ARG A 97 0.74 -4.73 2.70
CA ARG A 97 -0.62 -4.59 3.24
C ARG A 97 -1.65 -4.55 2.11
N ARG A 98 -1.38 -3.78 1.05
CA ARG A 98 -2.31 -3.67 -0.07
C ARG A 98 -2.45 -4.98 -0.84
N LEU A 99 -1.38 -5.75 -0.98
CA LEU A 99 -1.43 -7.09 -1.57
C LEU A 99 -2.40 -8.00 -0.82
N ALA A 100 -2.33 -8.01 0.51
CA ALA A 100 -3.25 -8.79 1.34
C ALA A 100 -4.71 -8.33 1.15
N GLU A 101 -4.95 -7.02 1.16
CA GLU A 101 -6.29 -6.44 0.95
C GLU A 101 -6.88 -6.80 -0.42
N VAL A 102 -6.07 -6.73 -1.49
CA VAL A 102 -6.50 -7.05 -2.86
C VAL A 102 -6.73 -8.56 -3.02
N ARG A 103 -5.87 -9.40 -2.42
CA ARG A 103 -6.11 -10.85 -2.38
C ARG A 103 -7.42 -11.19 -1.68
N ASP A 104 -7.71 -10.55 -0.55
CA ASP A 104 -8.97 -10.74 0.17
C ASP A 104 -10.18 -10.24 -0.63
N LEU A 105 -10.04 -9.15 -1.39
CA LEU A 105 -11.12 -8.59 -2.22
C LEU A 105 -11.54 -9.53 -3.35
N PHE A 106 -10.58 -10.29 -3.89
CA PHE A 106 -10.78 -11.17 -5.04
C PHE A 106 -10.63 -12.66 -4.72
N ALA A 107 -10.57 -13.03 -3.43
CA ALA A 107 -10.65 -14.41 -3.01
C ALA A 107 -11.93 -15.04 -3.57
N ASP A 108 -11.85 -16.29 -4.03
CA ASP A 108 -13.01 -16.98 -4.57
C ASP A 108 -14.05 -17.19 -3.46
N LEU A 109 -15.08 -16.35 -3.49
CA LEU A 109 -16.16 -16.38 -2.51
C LEU A 109 -16.96 -17.68 -2.59
N SER A 110 -16.87 -18.44 -3.69
CA SER A 110 -17.60 -19.70 -3.86
C SER A 110 -17.07 -20.85 -3.01
N GLU A 111 -15.81 -20.75 -2.55
CA GLU A 111 -15.20 -21.72 -1.63
C GLU A 111 -15.47 -21.38 -0.15
N LEU A 112 -15.98 -20.18 0.13
CA LEU A 112 -16.30 -19.72 1.48
C LEU A 112 -17.70 -20.18 1.91
N SER A 113 -17.89 -20.38 3.22
CA SER A 113 -19.23 -20.61 3.78
C SER A 113 -20.12 -19.37 3.57
N PRO A 114 -21.47 -19.53 3.53
CA PRO A 114 -22.39 -18.40 3.39
C PRO A 114 -22.19 -17.29 4.45
N ALA A 115 -21.74 -17.65 5.66
CA ALA A 115 -21.45 -16.71 6.72
C ALA A 115 -20.19 -15.87 6.39
N GLU A 116 -19.13 -16.51 5.93
CA GLU A 116 -17.88 -15.85 5.52
C GLU A 116 -18.10 -14.95 4.30
N GLN A 117 -18.87 -15.41 3.31
CA GLN A 117 -19.27 -14.58 2.17
C GLN A 117 -19.99 -13.31 2.61
N ARG A 118 -20.90 -13.42 3.59
CA ARG A 118 -21.64 -12.28 4.15
C ARG A 118 -20.73 -11.30 4.86
N VAL A 119 -19.78 -11.80 5.66
CA VAL A 119 -18.78 -10.97 6.34
C VAL A 119 -17.94 -10.21 5.32
N ARG A 120 -17.40 -10.91 4.29
CA ARG A 120 -16.62 -10.30 3.21
C ARG A 120 -17.40 -9.23 2.43
N MET A 121 -18.69 -9.48 2.17
CA MET A 121 -19.57 -8.51 1.54
C MET A 121 -19.75 -7.24 2.40
N LEU A 122 -19.95 -7.40 3.71
CA LEU A 122 -20.09 -6.28 4.64
C LEU A 122 -18.78 -5.49 4.76
N GLU A 123 -17.64 -6.17 4.90
CA GLU A 123 -16.31 -5.53 4.89
C GLU A 123 -16.10 -4.70 3.63
N ARG A 124 -16.44 -5.27 2.46
CA ARG A 124 -16.35 -4.56 1.18
C ARG A 124 -17.26 -3.34 1.14
N ALA A 125 -18.51 -3.47 1.57
CA ALA A 125 -19.45 -2.36 1.60
C ALA A 125 -18.96 -1.22 2.50
N ILE A 126 -18.38 -1.53 3.66
CA ILE A 126 -17.82 -0.52 4.60
C ILE A 126 -16.61 0.19 3.98
N ARG A 127 -15.72 -0.54 3.31
CA ARG A 127 -14.58 0.08 2.59
C ARG A 127 -15.06 0.99 1.47
N THR A 128 -15.98 0.50 0.63
CA THR A 128 -16.56 1.30 -0.46
C THR A 128 -17.27 2.54 0.08
N HIS A 129 -17.96 2.45 1.22
CA HIS A 129 -18.55 3.60 1.90
C HIS A 129 -17.50 4.68 2.21
N ARG A 130 -16.39 4.29 2.86
CA ARG A 130 -15.26 5.18 3.17
C ARG A 130 -14.70 5.86 1.93
N GLU A 131 -14.53 5.10 0.85
CA GLU A 131 -13.97 5.60 -0.40
C GLU A 131 -14.90 6.57 -1.12
N LEU A 132 -16.20 6.32 -1.11
CA LEU A 132 -17.20 7.21 -1.70
C LEU A 132 -17.30 8.52 -0.91
N LEU A 133 -17.27 8.45 0.42
CA LEU A 133 -17.32 9.64 1.29
C LEU A 133 -16.14 10.58 1.02
N ALA A 134 -14.94 10.04 0.80
CA ALA A 134 -13.75 10.81 0.45
C ALA A 134 -13.80 11.48 -0.95
N VAL A 135 -14.72 11.08 -1.83
CA VAL A 135 -14.83 11.59 -3.21
C VAL A 135 -15.91 12.66 -3.36
N VAL A 136 -16.86 12.75 -2.43
CA VAL A 136 -18.07 13.58 -2.55
C VAL A 136 -17.92 14.99 -1.92
N ASP A 137 -16.77 15.35 -1.32
CA ASP A 137 -16.50 16.56 -0.49
C ASP A 137 -17.32 16.53 0.84
N ASP A 138 -16.82 16.76 2.07
CA ASP A 138 -15.88 17.77 2.61
C ASP A 138 -15.39 17.33 4.02
N ASP A 139 -14.52 16.32 4.17
CA ASP A 139 -13.93 15.91 5.47
C ASP A 139 -14.92 15.67 6.66
N GLN A 140 -16.23 15.56 6.42
CA GLN A 140 -17.24 15.34 7.46
C GLN A 140 -17.51 13.85 7.66
N ALA A 141 -16.47 13.07 7.92
CA ALA A 141 -16.68 11.77 8.55
C ALA A 141 -17.35 12.03 9.90
N GLU A 142 -18.62 11.64 10.05
CA GLU A 142 -19.27 11.72 11.35
C GLU A 142 -18.69 10.66 12.28
N ALA A 143 -18.85 10.82 13.59
CA ALA A 143 -18.39 9.84 14.58
C ALA A 143 -18.97 8.43 14.31
N VAL A 144 -20.15 8.35 13.70
CA VAL A 144 -20.78 7.09 13.29
C VAL A 144 -20.09 6.44 12.08
N ASP A 145 -19.53 7.21 11.16
CA ASP A 145 -18.77 6.71 10.02
C ASP A 145 -17.41 6.18 10.46
N GLU A 146 -16.72 6.90 11.34
CA GLU A 146 -15.48 6.45 11.95
C GLU A 146 -15.69 5.17 12.77
N ALA A 147 -16.80 5.10 13.51
CA ALA A 147 -17.16 3.89 14.24
C ALA A 147 -17.45 2.70 13.31
N LEU A 148 -18.10 2.95 12.16
CA LEU A 148 -18.32 1.92 11.14
C LEU A 148 -17.01 1.41 10.55
N TRP A 149 -16.05 2.30 10.28
CA TRP A 149 -14.74 1.91 9.73
C TRP A 149 -13.87 1.15 10.75
N ALA A 150 -13.95 1.50 12.04
CA ALA A 150 -13.21 0.82 13.11
C ALA A 150 -13.58 -0.67 13.25
N VAL A 151 -14.78 -1.07 12.81
CA VAL A 151 -15.19 -2.49 12.80
C VAL A 151 -14.29 -3.34 11.89
N LEU A 152 -13.71 -2.75 10.83
CA LEU A 152 -12.74 -3.45 9.97
C LEU A 152 -11.45 -3.81 10.71
N ASP A 153 -11.10 -3.05 11.76
CA ASP A 153 -9.94 -3.28 12.62
C ASP A 153 -10.30 -4.13 13.85
N GLY A 154 -11.54 -4.66 13.92
CA GLY A 154 -12.03 -5.44 15.04
C GLY A 154 -12.44 -4.60 16.26
N GLU A 155 -12.59 -3.29 16.10
CA GLU A 155 -12.96 -2.38 17.18
C GLU A 155 -14.42 -1.93 17.08
N TRP A 156 -15.16 -2.06 18.19
CA TRP A 156 -16.53 -1.53 18.27
C TRP A 156 -16.54 -0.15 18.92
N ARG A 157 -16.79 0.90 18.14
CA ARG A 157 -16.77 2.30 18.60
C ARG A 157 -18.12 3.02 18.50
N PHE A 158 -19.21 2.31 18.18
CA PHE A 158 -20.53 2.94 18.09
C PHE A 158 -20.99 3.44 19.47
N PRO A 159 -21.52 4.68 19.56
CA PRO A 159 -22.07 5.19 20.80
C PRO A 159 -23.28 4.35 21.24
N GLU A 160 -23.48 4.23 22.56
CA GLU A 160 -24.72 3.65 23.09
C GLU A 160 -25.91 4.50 22.68
N ALA A 161 -26.99 3.88 22.19
CA ALA A 161 -28.21 4.58 21.86
C ALA A 161 -28.83 5.14 23.15
N ALA A 162 -29.00 6.47 23.20
CA ALA A 162 -29.64 7.18 24.31
C ALA A 162 -31.16 6.97 24.34
#